data_AF-A0A0R3WFW8-F1
#
_entry.id   AF-A0A0R3WFW8-F1
#
_cell.length_a   1.000
_cell.length_b   1.000
_cell.length_c   1.000
_cell.angle_alpha   90.00
_cell.angle_beta   90.00
_cell.angle_gamma   90.00
#
_symmetry.space_group_name_H-M   'P 1'
#
loop_
_entity.id
_entity.type
_entity.pdbx_description
1 polymer ?
#
loop_
_entity_poly.entity_id
_entity_poly.type
_entity_poly.pdbx_seq_one_letter_code
_entity_poly.pdbx_strand_id
1 'polypeptide(L)'
;MAFNKLNVFHWHITDDQSFPFVSKTFPELSRQAAYNSKMVYTHDDVREIVEFARVRGIRVIPEFDIPGHTRSWSLSHPEIFAKCYDAEDESPFYGGLDPSKNETLEFLAAFFEEILQLFPDDTLHMGFDEVEFNCWLSNPNMKKFMLDNGIGSPIDILKIFAVRLLNKIQEAAKRVTLTGQRRFIFWQEAFDNGLKVPNNSLIHLWKGLSSMPGYFGFQVIISKGWYLDSYLKPSEWIGYYENEIYPSRFYPDAYANLEPKNVIGGEACMWIEWQSDETVIQRIWPVTSAIAERLWYYGPPNPDEFGPRLEEQRCRLLRRGVPVGVASGPGMCPLPSGPDGDIPPIDNIKIKGIGTVVSGESIHRPEMRNIPLLIFCGLALFTIGYFAGRQGLIAHLSCVLKTISTNNFATASTTRIALFRRCIFVALFISLSTFIAILLLVSTTPHIGELVSFSSPG
;
A
#
# COMPACT_ATOMS: atom_id res chain seq x y z
N MET A 1 11.35 -7.09 -7.24
CA MET A 1 11.54 -8.38 -6.52
C MET A 1 11.79 -9.55 -7.47
N ALA A 2 10.82 -10.00 -8.28
CA ALA A 2 10.97 -11.18 -9.16
C ALA A 2 12.20 -11.13 -10.09
N PHE A 3 12.49 -9.97 -10.70
CA PHE A 3 13.68 -9.79 -11.54
C PHE A 3 15.03 -9.99 -10.81
N ASN A 4 15.02 -9.93 -9.49
CA ASN A 4 16.16 -10.16 -8.61
C ASN A 4 16.01 -11.44 -7.77
N LYS A 5 15.04 -12.32 -8.11
CA LYS A 5 14.79 -13.61 -7.42
C LYS A 5 14.49 -13.52 -5.91
N LEU A 6 14.01 -12.37 -5.43
CA LEU A 6 13.44 -12.26 -4.09
C LEU A 6 12.06 -12.92 -4.05
N ASN A 7 11.75 -13.60 -2.95
CA ASN A 7 10.56 -14.44 -2.80
C ASN A 7 9.71 -14.13 -1.55
N VAL A 8 10.05 -13.11 -0.75
CA VAL A 8 9.25 -12.66 0.40
C VAL A 8 9.05 -11.16 0.31
N PHE A 9 7.79 -10.72 0.32
CA PHE A 9 7.37 -9.34 0.53
C PHE A 9 6.92 -9.23 1.98
N HIS A 10 7.81 -8.73 2.83
CA HIS A 10 7.47 -8.32 4.18
C HIS A 10 6.77 -6.98 4.10
N TRP A 11 5.50 -6.95 4.48
CA TRP A 11 4.68 -5.76 4.43
C TRP A 11 4.41 -5.25 5.84
N HIS A 12 5.15 -4.23 6.25
CA HIS A 12 4.86 -3.43 7.44
C HIS A 12 3.72 -2.46 7.12
N ILE A 13 2.49 -2.84 7.50
CA ILE A 13 1.27 -2.19 6.96
C ILE A 13 0.90 -0.93 7.72
N THR A 14 1.15 -0.91 9.03
CA THR A 14 0.72 0.13 9.97
C THR A 14 1.83 0.41 10.96
N ASP A 15 1.99 1.66 11.37
CA ASP A 15 2.91 2.09 12.45
C ASP A 15 2.26 3.26 13.22
N ASP A 16 3.02 3.93 14.08
CA ASP A 16 2.60 5.06 14.91
C ASP A 16 1.93 6.19 14.14
N GLN A 17 2.36 6.45 12.90
CA GLN A 17 1.96 7.64 12.16
C GLN A 17 0.71 7.41 11.30
N SER A 18 0.40 6.16 10.91
CA SER A 18 -0.81 5.88 10.12
C SER A 18 -1.32 4.45 10.21
N PHE A 19 -2.64 4.30 10.07
CA PHE A 19 -3.33 3.02 9.92
C PHE A 19 -4.07 2.96 8.57
N PRO A 20 -3.42 2.58 7.45
CA PRO A 20 -4.06 2.58 6.14
C PRO A 20 -4.94 1.34 5.89
N PHE A 21 -4.81 0.26 6.64
CA PHE A 21 -5.59 -0.96 6.40
C PHE A 21 -7.09 -0.78 6.73
N VAL A 22 -7.98 -1.12 5.80
CA VAL A 22 -9.43 -1.07 6.04
C VAL A 22 -9.90 -2.38 6.66
N SER A 23 -9.84 -2.44 7.99
CA SER A 23 -10.43 -3.54 8.74
C SER A 23 -11.95 -3.57 8.60
N LYS A 24 -12.51 -4.76 8.42
CA LYS A 24 -13.97 -4.97 8.47
C LYS A 24 -14.49 -5.11 9.90
N THR A 25 -13.67 -5.65 10.79
CA THR A 25 -13.99 -5.84 12.21
C THR A 25 -13.96 -4.50 12.95
N PHE A 26 -12.99 -3.65 12.61
CA PHE A 26 -12.79 -2.33 13.22
C PHE A 26 -12.61 -1.23 12.14
N PRO A 27 -13.67 -0.85 11.41
CA PRO A 27 -13.57 0.12 10.30
C PRO A 27 -13.13 1.51 10.73
N GLU A 28 -13.27 1.86 12.00
CA GLU A 28 -12.84 3.12 12.60
C GLU A 28 -11.32 3.32 12.59
N LEU A 29 -10.51 2.26 12.60
CA LEU A 29 -9.05 2.35 12.58
C LEU A 29 -8.56 3.19 11.39
N SER A 30 -8.84 2.76 10.16
CA SER A 30 -8.46 3.53 8.97
C SER A 30 -9.24 4.82 8.77
N ARG A 31 -10.53 4.86 9.15
CA ARG A 31 -11.34 6.09 9.03
C ARG A 31 -10.77 7.24 9.84
N GLN A 32 -10.14 6.97 10.98
CA GLN A 32 -9.61 7.99 11.88
C GLN A 32 -8.09 8.16 11.76
N ALA A 33 -7.35 7.13 11.36
CA ALA A 33 -5.90 7.12 11.44
C ALA A 33 -5.16 6.91 10.11
N ALA A 34 -5.85 6.71 8.99
CA ALA A 34 -5.22 6.84 7.67
C ALA A 34 -4.94 8.31 7.37
N TYR A 35 -3.82 8.62 6.72
CA TYR A 35 -3.51 10.00 6.31
C TYR A 35 -4.57 10.64 5.43
N ASN A 36 -5.24 9.82 4.60
CA ASN A 36 -6.34 10.25 3.77
C ASN A 36 -7.29 9.08 3.50
N SER A 37 -8.58 9.37 3.30
CA SER A 37 -9.59 8.39 2.86
C SER A 37 -9.22 7.61 1.57
N LYS A 38 -8.30 8.12 0.76
CA LYS A 38 -7.79 7.47 -0.47
C LYS A 38 -6.43 6.77 -0.27
N MET A 39 -5.78 6.98 0.85
CA MET A 39 -4.50 6.36 1.21
C MET A 39 -4.78 5.18 2.13
N VAL A 40 -5.55 4.23 1.61
CA VAL A 40 -6.03 3.07 2.35
C VAL A 40 -5.86 1.79 1.54
N TYR A 41 -5.73 0.67 2.22
CA TYR A 41 -5.68 -0.66 1.63
C TYR A 41 -6.95 -1.43 2.02
N THR A 42 -7.86 -1.60 1.07
CA THR A 42 -9.05 -2.41 1.23
C THR A 42 -8.74 -3.90 1.18
N HIS A 43 -9.70 -4.74 1.54
CA HIS A 43 -9.56 -6.19 1.38
C HIS A 43 -9.34 -6.60 -0.08
N ASP A 44 -9.88 -5.86 -1.04
CA ASP A 44 -9.71 -6.16 -2.46
C ASP A 44 -8.28 -5.83 -2.89
N ASP A 45 -7.72 -4.70 -2.41
CA ASP A 45 -6.32 -4.34 -2.64
C ASP A 45 -5.37 -5.39 -2.05
N VAL A 46 -5.63 -5.84 -0.81
CA VAL A 46 -4.83 -6.91 -0.18
C VAL A 46 -4.87 -8.20 -1.00
N ARG A 47 -6.06 -8.62 -1.48
CA ARG A 47 -6.18 -9.82 -2.32
C ARG A 47 -5.45 -9.67 -3.66
N GLU A 48 -5.52 -8.48 -4.26
CA GLU A 48 -4.79 -8.18 -5.49
C GLU A 48 -3.28 -8.28 -5.27
N ILE A 49 -2.75 -7.68 -4.21
CA ILE A 49 -1.32 -7.72 -3.85
C ILE A 49 -0.86 -9.17 -3.63
N VAL A 50 -1.63 -9.93 -2.85
CA VAL A 50 -1.34 -11.35 -2.57
C VAL A 50 -1.32 -12.17 -3.87
N GLU A 51 -2.33 -12.04 -4.73
CA GLU A 51 -2.38 -12.80 -5.99
C GLU A 51 -1.26 -12.37 -6.96
N PHE A 52 -1.00 -11.07 -7.05
CA PHE A 52 0.05 -10.52 -7.89
C PHE A 52 1.45 -11.00 -7.48
N ALA A 53 1.68 -11.12 -6.17
CA ALA A 53 2.89 -11.72 -5.60
C ALA A 53 2.94 -13.23 -5.85
N ARG A 54 1.83 -13.95 -5.64
CA ARG A 54 1.74 -15.41 -5.78
C ARG A 54 2.11 -15.87 -7.19
N VAL A 55 1.61 -15.23 -8.25
CA VAL A 55 1.94 -15.59 -9.64
C VAL A 55 3.41 -15.35 -10.00
N ARG A 56 4.17 -14.68 -9.12
CA ARG A 56 5.62 -14.44 -9.24
C ARG A 56 6.44 -15.29 -8.25
N GLY A 57 5.80 -16.19 -7.51
CA GLY A 57 6.46 -16.99 -6.48
C GLY A 57 6.93 -16.15 -5.28
N ILE A 58 6.24 -15.05 -4.99
CA ILE A 58 6.55 -14.17 -3.86
C ILE A 58 5.47 -14.39 -2.78
N ARG A 59 5.93 -14.69 -1.56
CA ARG A 59 5.13 -14.77 -0.34
C ARG A 59 4.83 -13.36 0.16
N VAL A 60 3.65 -13.11 0.70
CA VAL A 60 3.31 -11.84 1.35
C VAL A 60 3.15 -12.12 2.84
N ILE A 61 4.07 -11.59 3.65
CA ILE A 61 4.06 -11.73 5.10
C ILE A 61 3.66 -10.37 5.67
N PRO A 62 2.43 -10.24 6.22
CA PRO A 62 2.00 -8.99 6.83
C PRO A 62 2.65 -8.82 8.21
N GLU A 63 2.88 -7.56 8.56
CA GLU A 63 3.25 -7.10 9.88
C GLU A 63 2.26 -6.03 10.35
N PHE A 64 1.72 -6.27 11.54
CA PHE A 64 0.97 -5.30 12.34
C PHE A 64 1.65 -5.28 13.70
N ASP A 65 2.64 -4.40 13.86
CA ASP A 65 3.50 -4.40 15.04
C ASP A 65 2.70 -4.08 16.31
N ILE A 66 3.00 -4.82 17.38
CA ILE A 66 2.42 -4.67 18.70
C ILE A 66 3.45 -5.09 19.77
N PRO A 67 3.35 -4.57 21.01
CA PRO A 67 2.46 -3.49 21.46
C PRO A 67 3.04 -2.08 21.24
N GLY A 68 4.29 -1.96 20.77
CA GLY A 68 4.88 -0.70 20.30
C GLY A 68 4.26 -0.26 18.96
N HIS A 69 4.77 0.82 18.36
CA HIS A 69 4.43 1.21 16.98
C HIS A 69 2.93 1.26 16.65
N THR A 70 2.11 1.65 17.62
CA THR A 70 0.63 1.55 17.56
C THR A 70 -0.07 2.86 17.84
N ARG A 71 0.63 3.99 17.93
CA ARG A 71 0.04 5.29 18.27
C ARG A 71 -1.14 5.66 17.38
N SER A 72 -1.10 5.35 16.09
CA SER A 72 -2.19 5.62 15.14
C SER A 72 -3.50 4.92 15.54
N TRP A 73 -3.44 3.75 16.15
CA TRP A 73 -4.60 2.94 16.54
C TRP A 73 -5.35 3.61 17.71
N SER A 74 -4.62 4.32 18.58
CA SER A 74 -5.16 5.04 19.74
C SER A 74 -6.16 6.15 19.38
N LEU A 75 -6.13 6.64 18.13
CA LEU A 75 -7.08 7.63 17.64
C LEU A 75 -8.52 7.10 17.62
N SER A 76 -8.68 5.80 17.38
CA SER A 76 -10.00 5.15 17.30
C SER A 76 -10.35 4.32 18.54
N HIS A 77 -9.34 3.69 19.16
CA HIS A 77 -9.51 2.81 20.32
C HIS A 77 -8.62 3.25 21.50
N PRO A 78 -8.79 4.46 22.06
CA PRO A 78 -7.97 4.92 23.18
C PRO A 78 -8.12 4.03 24.44
N GLU A 79 -9.20 3.27 24.56
CA GLU A 79 -9.51 2.42 25.71
C GLU A 79 -8.53 1.25 25.89
N ILE A 80 -7.89 0.76 24.82
CA ILE A 80 -6.94 -0.36 24.87
C ILE A 80 -5.48 0.08 25.07
N PHE A 81 -5.22 1.39 25.17
CA PHE A 81 -3.88 1.96 25.33
C PHE A 81 -3.51 2.24 26.77
N ALA A 82 -2.19 2.24 27.04
CA ALA A 82 -1.65 2.66 28.32
C ALA A 82 -1.65 4.20 28.39
N LYS A 83 -2.22 4.75 29.46
CA LYS A 83 -2.12 6.18 29.77
C LYS A 83 -0.84 6.43 30.56
N CYS A 84 0.09 7.12 29.94
CA CYS A 84 1.41 7.40 30.49
C CYS A 84 1.50 8.85 30.93
N TYR A 85 2.43 9.11 31.84
CA TYR A 85 2.62 10.40 32.51
C TYR A 85 4.10 10.73 32.53
N ASP A 86 4.42 11.96 32.17
CA ASP A 86 5.76 12.50 32.37
C ASP A 86 5.95 12.90 33.83
N ALA A 87 7.20 12.95 34.29
CA ALA A 87 7.49 13.35 35.67
C ALA A 87 7.09 14.81 35.97
N GLU A 88 7.02 15.65 34.93
CA GLU A 88 6.80 17.10 35.02
C GLU A 88 5.42 17.54 34.50
N ASP A 89 4.68 16.68 33.81
CA ASP A 89 3.35 16.97 33.26
C ASP A 89 2.33 15.94 33.74
N GLU A 90 1.27 16.41 34.37
CA GLU A 90 0.16 15.56 34.83
C GLU A 90 -0.78 15.15 33.68
N SER A 91 -0.63 15.76 32.50
CA SER A 91 -1.44 15.46 31.31
C SER A 91 -1.05 14.10 30.74
N PRO A 92 -1.97 13.12 30.69
CA PRO A 92 -1.62 11.82 30.16
C PRO A 92 -1.46 11.84 28.64
N PHE A 93 -0.47 11.11 28.14
CA PHE A 93 -0.36 10.73 26.72
C PHE A 93 -0.53 9.22 26.55
N TYR A 94 -0.82 8.78 25.33
CA TYR A 94 -0.90 7.35 25.01
C TYR A 94 0.46 6.84 24.56
N GLY A 95 0.95 5.81 25.23
CA GLY A 95 2.10 5.02 24.77
C GLY A 95 1.68 3.90 23.82
N GLY A 96 2.28 2.72 23.98
CA GLY A 96 1.82 1.50 23.34
C GLY A 96 0.55 0.90 23.95
N LEU A 97 0.10 -0.22 23.38
CA LEU A 97 -1.04 -0.99 23.86
C LEU A 97 -0.88 -1.38 25.35
N ASP A 98 -1.99 -1.48 26.08
CA ASP A 98 -2.00 -1.86 27.50
C ASP A 98 -2.22 -3.37 27.64
N PRO A 99 -1.16 -4.17 27.90
CA PRO A 99 -1.28 -5.63 28.03
C PRO A 99 -1.98 -6.09 29.33
N SER A 100 -2.26 -5.19 30.28
CA SER A 100 -2.96 -5.55 31.52
C SER A 100 -4.48 -5.68 31.34
N LYS A 101 -5.02 -5.07 30.28
CA LYS A 101 -6.45 -5.05 29.99
C LYS A 101 -6.88 -6.28 29.19
N ASN A 102 -8.01 -6.86 29.55
CA ASN A 102 -8.56 -7.97 28.78
C ASN A 102 -9.15 -7.48 27.45
N GLU A 103 -9.64 -6.25 27.42
CA GLU A 103 -10.15 -5.56 26.25
C GLU A 103 -9.10 -5.51 25.13
N THR A 104 -7.85 -5.18 25.47
CA THR A 104 -6.72 -5.20 24.52
C THR A 104 -6.52 -6.59 23.92
N LEU A 105 -6.59 -7.63 24.75
CA LEU A 105 -6.42 -9.01 24.30
C LEU A 105 -7.55 -9.47 23.37
N GLU A 106 -8.82 -9.16 23.71
CA GLU A 106 -9.96 -9.53 22.87
C GLU A 106 -10.00 -8.74 21.56
N PHE A 107 -9.64 -7.45 21.60
CA PHE A 107 -9.52 -6.62 20.41
C PHE A 107 -8.52 -7.20 19.42
N LEU A 108 -7.29 -7.47 19.87
CA LEU A 108 -6.25 -8.03 19.01
C LEU A 108 -6.60 -9.43 18.51
N ALA A 109 -7.23 -10.28 19.34
CA ALA A 109 -7.65 -11.59 18.91
C ALA A 109 -8.68 -11.53 17.76
N ALA A 110 -9.66 -10.63 17.86
CA ALA A 110 -10.64 -10.41 16.80
C ALA A 110 -9.98 -9.80 15.54
N PHE A 111 -9.08 -8.84 15.72
CA PHE A 111 -8.34 -8.21 14.63
C PHE A 111 -7.49 -9.22 13.86
N PHE A 112 -6.67 -10.01 14.56
CA PHE A 112 -5.84 -11.01 13.90
C PHE A 112 -6.66 -12.13 13.27
N GLU A 113 -7.83 -12.51 13.79
CA GLU A 113 -8.71 -13.47 13.10
C GLU A 113 -9.14 -12.98 11.71
N GLU A 114 -9.29 -11.67 11.51
CA GLU A 114 -9.52 -11.07 10.20
C GLU A 114 -8.25 -11.14 9.32
N ILE A 115 -7.08 -10.77 9.86
CA ILE A 115 -5.81 -10.82 9.12
C ILE A 115 -5.50 -12.25 8.65
N LEU A 116 -5.75 -13.24 9.50
CA LEU A 116 -5.58 -14.66 9.18
C LEU A 116 -6.41 -15.11 7.97
N GLN A 117 -7.55 -14.49 7.69
CA GLN A 117 -8.39 -14.84 6.53
C GLN A 117 -7.89 -14.19 5.24
N LEU A 118 -7.19 -13.06 5.33
CA LEU A 118 -6.74 -12.29 4.17
C LEU A 118 -5.38 -12.75 3.64
N PHE A 119 -4.48 -13.14 4.54
CA PHE A 119 -3.13 -13.53 4.18
C PHE A 119 -3.00 -15.07 4.22
N PRO A 120 -2.88 -15.73 3.06
CA PRO A 120 -2.84 -17.19 3.00
C PRO A 120 -1.51 -17.76 3.49
N ASP A 121 -0.42 -16.98 3.48
CA ASP A 121 0.91 -17.42 3.92
C ASP A 121 0.89 -17.92 5.37
N ASP A 122 1.49 -19.07 5.64
CA ASP A 122 1.47 -19.70 6.96
C ASP A 122 2.19 -18.89 8.04
N THR A 123 2.89 -17.82 7.66
CA THR A 123 3.71 -17.00 8.52
C THR A 123 3.13 -15.59 8.71
N LEU A 124 3.16 -15.11 9.94
CA LEU A 124 2.72 -13.76 10.33
C LEU A 124 3.83 -13.08 11.14
N HIS A 125 4.20 -11.84 10.80
CA HIS A 125 5.11 -11.06 11.62
C HIS A 125 4.32 -10.33 12.70
N MET A 126 4.72 -10.52 13.96
CA MET A 126 4.03 -9.99 15.13
C MET A 126 4.65 -8.69 15.64
N GLY A 127 5.83 -8.34 15.14
CA GLY A 127 6.57 -7.17 15.62
C GLY A 127 7.26 -7.42 16.95
N PHE A 128 6.85 -6.68 17.99
CA PHE A 128 7.36 -6.69 19.37
C PHE A 128 8.73 -6.01 19.53
N ASP A 129 9.08 -5.07 18.66
CA ASP A 129 10.25 -4.22 18.83
C ASP A 129 9.95 -2.98 19.68
N GLU A 130 11.04 -2.35 20.14
CA GLU A 130 11.09 -1.00 20.75
C GLU A 130 10.02 -0.64 21.81
N VAL A 131 9.50 -1.64 22.53
CA VAL A 131 8.46 -1.43 23.54
C VAL A 131 8.94 -0.52 24.68
N GLU A 132 8.25 0.61 24.87
CA GLU A 132 8.58 1.61 25.89
C GLU A 132 8.05 1.25 27.29
N PHE A 133 8.79 0.43 28.04
CA PHE A 133 8.38 0.00 29.39
C PHE A 133 8.27 1.14 30.42
N ASN A 134 8.99 2.24 30.24
CA ASN A 134 8.92 3.41 31.13
C ASN A 134 7.52 4.04 31.13
N CYS A 135 6.88 4.07 29.96
CA CYS A 135 5.52 4.53 29.79
C CYS A 135 4.55 3.71 30.68
N TRP A 136 4.65 2.38 30.64
CA TRP A 136 3.83 1.51 31.47
C TRP A 136 4.12 1.65 32.97
N LEU A 137 5.39 1.87 33.36
CA LEU A 137 5.75 2.15 34.75
C LEU A 137 5.16 3.46 35.25
N SER A 138 4.91 4.44 34.40
CA SER A 138 4.25 5.68 34.80
C SER A 138 2.75 5.48 35.09
N ASN A 139 2.09 4.52 34.43
CA ASN A 139 0.64 4.28 34.50
C ASN A 139 0.20 3.71 35.88
N PRO A 140 -0.65 4.43 36.66
CA PRO A 140 -1.11 3.96 37.98
C PRO A 140 -1.93 2.66 37.93
N ASN A 141 -2.71 2.45 36.88
CA ASN A 141 -3.52 1.23 36.74
C ASN A 141 -2.62 0.00 36.48
N MET A 142 -1.57 0.19 35.68
CA MET A 142 -0.57 -0.85 35.43
C MET A 142 0.18 -1.22 36.71
N LYS A 143 0.64 -0.21 37.47
CA LYS A 143 1.27 -0.41 38.78
C LYS A 143 0.35 -1.16 39.74
N LYS A 144 -0.94 -0.79 39.78
CA LYS A 144 -1.93 -1.50 40.60
C LYS A 144 -2.09 -2.95 40.15
N PHE A 145 -2.25 -3.19 38.84
CA PHE A 145 -2.34 -4.55 38.29
C PHE A 145 -1.12 -5.41 38.65
N MET A 146 0.08 -4.83 38.59
CA MET A 146 1.32 -5.47 39.01
C MET A 146 1.27 -5.89 40.48
N LEU A 147 0.89 -4.97 41.37
CA LEU A 147 0.77 -5.25 42.80
C LEU A 147 -0.28 -6.32 43.10
N ASP A 148 -1.47 -6.20 42.51
CA ASP A 148 -2.61 -7.10 42.74
C ASP A 148 -2.31 -8.54 42.27
N ASN A 149 -1.43 -8.71 41.26
CA ASN A 149 -1.06 -10.01 40.70
C ASN A 149 0.36 -10.48 41.09
N GLY A 150 1.05 -9.76 41.97
CA GLY A 150 2.42 -10.10 42.39
C GLY A 150 3.45 -10.09 41.24
N ILE A 151 3.26 -9.24 40.24
CA ILE A 151 4.15 -9.11 39.07
C ILE A 151 5.20 -8.04 39.35
N GLY A 152 6.48 -8.41 39.26
CA GLY A 152 7.59 -7.53 39.63
C GLY A 152 8.03 -6.53 38.56
N SER A 153 7.73 -6.80 37.28
CA SER A 153 8.20 -5.97 36.16
C SER A 153 7.16 -5.83 35.04
N PRO A 154 7.07 -4.68 34.35
CA PRO A 154 6.23 -4.50 33.16
C PRO A 154 6.55 -5.51 32.04
N ILE A 155 7.81 -5.95 31.94
CA ILE A 155 8.22 -6.97 30.96
C ILE A 155 7.50 -8.30 31.22
N ASP A 156 7.29 -8.66 32.49
CA ASP A 156 6.60 -9.91 32.83
C ASP A 156 5.11 -9.87 32.46
N ILE A 157 4.49 -8.69 32.46
CA ILE A 157 3.13 -8.48 31.93
C ILE A 157 3.13 -8.76 30.43
N LEU A 158 4.11 -8.23 29.69
CA LEU A 158 4.25 -8.48 28.25
C LEU A 158 4.42 -9.97 27.95
N LYS A 159 5.25 -10.69 28.74
CA LYS A 159 5.44 -12.14 28.58
C LYS A 159 4.13 -12.91 28.75
N ILE A 160 3.34 -12.60 29.77
CA ILE A 160 2.04 -13.25 30.03
C ILE A 160 1.05 -12.93 28.90
N PHE A 161 0.99 -11.66 28.51
CA PHE A 161 0.11 -11.19 27.44
C PHE A 161 0.42 -11.84 26.10
N ALA A 162 1.70 -11.89 25.70
CA ALA A 162 2.13 -12.50 24.45
C ALA A 162 1.68 -13.97 24.38
N VAL A 163 1.90 -14.77 25.43
CA VAL A 163 1.46 -16.18 25.45
C VAL A 163 -0.07 -16.29 25.29
N ARG A 164 -0.84 -15.46 26.00
CA ARG A 164 -2.31 -15.46 25.89
C ARG A 164 -2.79 -15.07 24.49
N LEU A 165 -2.18 -14.05 23.89
CA LEU A 165 -2.51 -13.56 22.56
C LEU A 165 -2.20 -14.60 21.49
N LEU A 166 -0.97 -15.15 21.50
CA LEU A 166 -0.55 -16.14 20.52
C LEU A 166 -1.43 -17.41 20.59
N ASN A 167 -1.84 -17.83 21.79
CA ASN A 167 -2.80 -18.92 21.93
C ASN A 167 -4.15 -18.60 21.28
N LYS A 168 -4.71 -17.40 21.50
CA LYS A 168 -5.96 -16.98 20.86
C LYS A 168 -5.84 -16.93 19.33
N ILE A 169 -4.73 -16.40 18.81
CA ILE A 169 -4.46 -16.34 17.36
C ILE A 169 -4.36 -17.76 16.78
N GLN A 170 -3.69 -18.70 17.46
CA GLN A 170 -3.60 -20.09 17.01
C GLN A 170 -4.96 -20.80 17.05
N GLU A 171 -5.78 -20.56 18.07
CA GLU A 171 -7.14 -21.09 18.10
C GLU A 171 -8.01 -20.50 16.98
N ALA A 172 -7.82 -19.22 16.62
CA ALA A 172 -8.45 -18.63 15.44
C ALA A 172 -7.96 -19.27 14.15
N ALA A 173 -6.64 -19.50 14.02
CA ALA A 173 -6.05 -20.12 12.84
C ALA A 173 -6.64 -21.50 12.55
N LYS A 174 -6.86 -22.33 13.59
CA LYS A 174 -7.56 -23.63 13.47
C LYS A 174 -8.94 -23.53 12.82
N ARG A 175 -9.63 -22.40 12.98
CA ARG A 175 -10.98 -22.17 12.43
C ARG A 175 -10.96 -21.58 11.03
N VAL A 176 -10.05 -20.64 10.77
CA VAL A 176 -10.14 -19.75 9.59
C VAL A 176 -9.06 -19.99 8.54
N THR A 177 -8.05 -20.83 8.80
CA THR A 177 -6.95 -21.10 7.86
C THR A 177 -6.92 -22.57 7.45
N LEU A 178 -6.43 -22.85 6.24
CA LEU A 178 -6.35 -24.21 5.70
C LEU A 178 -5.34 -25.10 6.46
N THR A 179 -4.25 -24.51 6.94
CA THR A 179 -3.21 -25.21 7.69
C THR A 179 -3.61 -25.46 9.14
N GLY A 180 -4.60 -24.72 9.65
CA GLY A 180 -5.02 -24.74 11.04
C GLY A 180 -3.98 -24.22 12.04
N GLN A 181 -2.86 -23.69 11.55
CA GLN A 181 -1.75 -23.21 12.37
C GLN A 181 -1.01 -22.09 11.65
N ARG A 182 -0.52 -21.11 12.41
CA ARG A 182 0.43 -20.12 11.93
C ARG A 182 1.81 -20.30 12.54
N ARG A 183 2.80 -19.87 11.79
CA ARG A 183 4.16 -19.59 12.23
C ARG A 183 4.26 -18.10 12.53
N PHE A 184 4.99 -17.71 13.57
CA PHE A 184 5.18 -16.31 13.92
C PHE A 184 6.62 -15.88 13.70
N ILE A 185 6.80 -14.65 13.24
CA ILE A 185 8.07 -13.93 13.24
C ILE A 185 8.00 -12.85 14.34
N PHE A 186 9.11 -12.66 15.04
CA PHE A 186 9.28 -11.58 15.99
C PHE A 186 10.57 -10.85 15.73
N TRP A 187 10.57 -9.54 15.95
CA TRP A 187 11.81 -8.78 16.07
C TRP A 187 12.64 -9.27 17.26
N GLN A 188 13.93 -8.98 17.19
CA GLN A 188 14.96 -9.43 18.12
C GLN A 188 14.58 -9.21 19.60
N GLU A 189 13.99 -8.05 19.93
CA GLU A 189 13.60 -7.66 21.29
C GLU A 189 12.65 -8.63 21.97
N ALA A 190 11.73 -9.26 21.24
CA ALA A 190 10.81 -10.22 21.84
C ALA A 190 11.60 -11.33 22.55
N PHE A 191 12.64 -11.83 21.89
CA PHE A 191 13.49 -12.84 22.47
C PHE A 191 14.42 -12.26 23.55
N ASP A 192 15.01 -11.09 23.30
CA ASP A 192 15.96 -10.46 24.23
C ASP A 192 15.32 -10.11 25.57
N ASN A 193 14.04 -9.76 25.56
CA ASN A 193 13.22 -9.53 26.74
C ASN A 193 12.71 -10.83 27.41
N GLY A 194 13.07 -11.99 26.87
CA GLY A 194 12.74 -13.31 27.42
C GLY A 194 11.30 -13.73 27.21
N LEU A 195 10.63 -13.29 26.12
CA LEU A 195 9.29 -13.76 25.79
C LEU A 195 9.33 -15.25 25.41
N LYS A 196 8.33 -15.99 25.89
CA LYS A 196 8.12 -17.38 25.52
C LYS A 196 7.33 -17.43 24.22
N VAL A 197 8.02 -17.70 23.13
CA VAL A 197 7.42 -17.86 21.79
C VAL A 197 7.33 -19.35 21.41
N PRO A 198 6.39 -19.75 20.53
CA PRO A 198 6.30 -21.13 20.04
C PRO A 198 7.61 -21.61 19.41
N ASN A 199 8.02 -22.86 19.63
CA ASN A 199 9.31 -23.41 19.16
C ASN A 199 9.54 -23.31 17.64
N ASN A 200 8.48 -23.27 16.84
CA ASN A 200 8.58 -23.11 15.39
C ASN A 200 8.67 -21.64 14.95
N SER A 201 8.77 -20.66 15.86
CA SER A 201 8.85 -19.23 15.51
C SER A 201 10.15 -18.89 14.78
N LEU A 202 10.15 -17.74 14.11
CA LEU A 202 11.31 -17.11 13.50
C LEU A 202 11.73 -15.90 14.32
N ILE A 203 13.02 -15.74 14.52
CA ILE A 203 13.58 -14.54 15.13
C ILE A 203 14.24 -13.69 14.05
N HIS A 204 13.83 -12.43 13.96
CA HIS A 204 14.35 -11.47 12.99
C HIS A 204 15.40 -10.56 13.64
N LEU A 205 16.67 -10.78 13.28
CA LEU A 205 17.81 -10.07 13.84
C LEU A 205 18.09 -8.78 13.07
N TRP A 206 17.88 -7.64 13.73
CA TRP A 206 17.98 -6.32 13.12
C TRP A 206 18.97 -5.37 13.83
N LYS A 207 19.22 -5.54 15.13
CA LYS A 207 20.12 -4.67 15.92
C LYS A 207 21.54 -5.19 15.95
N GLY A 208 21.69 -6.49 16.18
CA GLY A 208 22.99 -7.13 16.38
C GLY A 208 22.99 -8.63 16.10
N LEU A 209 24.13 -9.12 15.62
CA LEU A 209 24.36 -10.54 15.29
C LEU A 209 25.04 -11.31 16.43
N SER A 210 25.33 -10.65 17.56
CA SER A 210 25.86 -11.32 18.74
C SER A 210 24.84 -12.37 19.20
N SER A 211 25.15 -13.63 18.92
CA SER A 211 24.29 -14.74 19.28
C SER A 211 24.12 -14.78 20.79
N MET A 212 22.93 -14.46 21.30
CA MET A 212 22.59 -14.93 22.63
C MET A 212 22.43 -16.45 22.56
N PRO A 213 23.00 -17.21 23.53
CA PRO A 213 22.75 -18.64 23.65
C PRO A 213 21.25 -18.99 23.62
N GLY A 214 20.36 -18.05 23.93
CA GLY A 214 18.93 -18.28 23.84
C GLY A 214 18.38 -18.50 22.41
N TYR A 215 19.03 -18.04 21.35
CA TYR A 215 18.56 -18.31 19.99
C TYR A 215 18.74 -19.79 19.59
N PHE A 216 19.46 -20.60 20.38
CA PHE A 216 19.64 -22.03 20.12
C PHE A 216 18.28 -22.75 20.06
N GLY A 217 17.94 -23.26 18.87
CA GLY A 217 16.72 -24.04 18.63
C GLY A 217 15.70 -23.35 17.71
N PHE A 218 15.85 -22.05 17.46
CA PHE A 218 15.02 -21.31 16.51
C PHE A 218 15.67 -21.23 15.13
N GLN A 219 14.85 -20.92 14.11
CA GLN A 219 15.33 -20.44 12.83
C GLN A 219 15.39 -18.92 12.86
N VAL A 220 16.38 -18.33 12.20
CA VAL A 220 16.57 -16.87 12.20
C VAL A 220 16.60 -16.31 10.78
N ILE A 221 16.11 -15.08 10.64
CA ILE A 221 16.28 -14.22 9.46
C ILE A 221 17.02 -12.96 9.89
N ILE A 222 17.80 -12.37 8.98
CA ILE A 222 18.68 -11.25 9.30
C ILE A 222 18.41 -10.08 8.36
N SER A 223 18.21 -8.89 8.94
CA SER A 223 18.21 -7.61 8.22
C SER A 223 19.32 -6.68 8.68
N LYS A 224 20.01 -7.00 9.78
CA LYS A 224 21.16 -6.21 10.25
C LYS A 224 22.19 -6.02 9.14
N GLY A 225 22.48 -4.76 8.84
CA GLY A 225 23.43 -4.38 7.79
C GLY A 225 22.78 -4.27 6.40
N TRP A 226 21.47 -4.44 6.27
CA TRP A 226 20.68 -4.32 5.03
C TRP A 226 19.52 -3.33 5.14
N TYR A 227 19.73 -2.24 5.90
CA TYR A 227 18.80 -1.12 6.05
C TYR A 227 19.07 -0.09 4.96
N LEU A 228 18.15 0.02 3.99
CA LEU A 228 18.28 0.86 2.81
C LEU A 228 17.85 2.32 3.07
N ASP A 229 17.05 2.53 4.10
CA ASP A 229 16.63 3.81 4.68
C ASP A 229 17.81 4.55 5.35
N SER A 230 18.79 3.80 5.85
CA SER A 230 20.03 4.37 6.39
C SER A 230 20.75 5.19 5.32
N TYR A 231 21.31 6.35 5.69
CA TYR A 231 21.99 7.29 4.79
C TYR A 231 23.29 6.73 4.23
N LEU A 232 23.15 5.82 3.28
CA LEU A 232 24.25 5.32 2.50
C LEU A 232 24.29 6.00 1.11
N LYS A 233 25.50 6.41 0.68
CA LYS A 233 25.75 6.92 -0.69
C LYS A 233 25.44 5.81 -1.70
N PRO A 234 25.00 6.12 -2.94
CA PRO A 234 24.68 5.09 -3.94
C PRO A 234 25.77 4.03 -4.18
N SER A 235 27.06 4.42 -4.10
CA SER A 235 28.22 3.52 -4.22
C SER A 235 28.38 2.52 -3.07
N GLU A 236 27.56 2.63 -2.03
CA GLU A 236 27.64 1.80 -0.82
C GLU A 236 26.82 0.52 -0.96
N TRP A 237 26.31 0.20 -2.16
CA TRP A 237 25.91 -1.16 -2.52
C TRP A 237 27.01 -2.18 -2.21
N ILE A 238 28.29 -1.77 -2.26
CA ILE A 238 29.44 -2.59 -1.88
C ILE A 238 29.31 -3.05 -0.43
N GLY A 239 29.01 -2.14 0.50
CA GLY A 239 28.83 -2.47 1.92
C GLY A 239 27.68 -3.45 2.13
N TYR A 240 26.56 -3.26 1.45
CA TYR A 240 25.45 -4.21 1.49
C TYR A 240 25.80 -5.58 0.88
N TYR A 241 26.61 -5.60 -0.19
CA TYR A 241 27.06 -6.81 -0.88
C TYR A 241 28.08 -7.61 -0.06
N GLU A 242 28.96 -6.91 0.63
CA GLU A 242 30.01 -7.48 1.49
C GLU A 242 29.51 -7.86 2.88
N ASN A 243 28.36 -7.31 3.31
CA ASN A 243 27.71 -7.71 4.55
C ASN A 243 27.30 -9.19 4.49
N GLU A 244 28.08 -10.03 5.18
CA GLU A 244 27.92 -11.48 5.17
C GLU A 244 27.14 -11.95 6.41
N ILE A 245 25.96 -12.51 6.18
CA ILE A 245 25.09 -13.04 7.24
C ILE A 245 25.44 -14.47 7.66
N TYR A 246 26.35 -15.12 6.92
CA TYR A 246 26.98 -16.40 7.26
C TYR A 246 28.49 -16.22 7.46
N PRO A 247 28.97 -15.44 8.45
CA PRO A 247 30.39 -15.12 8.56
C PRO A 247 31.25 -16.37 8.80
N SER A 248 30.71 -17.38 9.48
CA SER A 248 31.36 -18.68 9.69
C SER A 248 31.45 -19.55 8.43
N ARG A 249 30.63 -19.29 7.41
CA ARG A 249 30.65 -20.03 6.14
C ARG A 249 31.90 -19.77 5.32
N PHE A 250 32.46 -18.57 5.45
CA PHE A 250 33.67 -18.15 4.72
C PHE A 250 34.85 -17.88 5.64
N TYR A 251 34.60 -17.65 6.94
CA TYR A 251 35.63 -17.40 7.96
C TYR A 251 35.38 -18.24 9.23
N PRO A 252 35.36 -19.58 9.11
CA PRO A 252 34.98 -20.49 10.21
C PRO A 252 35.83 -20.29 11.48
N ASP A 253 37.12 -20.03 11.32
CA ASP A 253 38.05 -19.88 12.44
C ASP A 253 37.81 -18.60 13.26
N ALA A 254 37.30 -17.54 12.63
CA ALA A 254 37.03 -16.26 13.29
C ALA A 254 35.65 -16.22 13.98
N TYR A 255 34.72 -17.09 13.56
CA TYR A 255 33.32 -17.05 13.98
C TYR A 255 32.78 -18.38 14.52
N ALA A 256 33.64 -19.32 14.92
CA ALA A 256 33.26 -20.63 15.44
C ALA A 256 32.26 -20.60 16.63
N ASN A 257 32.24 -19.50 17.39
CA ASN A 257 31.34 -19.29 18.53
C ASN A 257 30.07 -18.50 18.18
N LEU A 258 29.97 -17.99 16.94
CA LEU A 258 28.92 -17.08 16.45
C LEU A 258 28.09 -17.76 15.35
N GLU A 259 27.76 -19.03 15.54
CA GLU A 259 26.89 -19.78 14.64
C GLU A 259 25.45 -19.71 15.16
N PRO A 260 24.62 -18.74 14.73
CA PRO A 260 23.18 -18.92 14.78
C PRO A 260 22.86 -20.13 13.90
N LYS A 261 22.73 -21.29 14.54
CA LYS A 261 22.25 -22.50 13.87
C LYS A 261 20.90 -22.14 13.25
N ASN A 262 20.75 -22.42 11.96
CA ASN A 262 19.53 -22.24 11.18
C ASN A 262 19.20 -20.78 10.74
N VAL A 263 20.19 -19.99 10.32
CA VAL A 263 19.91 -18.81 9.47
C VAL A 263 19.29 -19.29 8.15
N ILE A 264 18.04 -18.91 7.89
CA ILE A 264 17.29 -19.36 6.69
C ILE A 264 17.21 -18.31 5.58
N GLY A 265 17.74 -17.10 5.81
CA GLY A 265 17.76 -16.02 4.85
C GLY A 265 17.84 -14.67 5.54
N GLY A 266 17.37 -13.64 4.86
CA GLY A 266 17.31 -12.30 5.39
C GLY A 266 16.56 -11.34 4.48
N GLU A 267 16.44 -10.10 4.93
CA GLU A 267 15.57 -9.10 4.33
C GLU A 267 16.31 -7.78 4.16
N ALA A 268 16.04 -7.09 3.05
CA ALA A 268 16.46 -5.72 2.85
C ALA A 268 15.32 -4.81 3.32
N CYS A 269 15.56 -4.00 4.35
CA CYS A 269 14.55 -3.13 4.95
C CYS A 269 14.57 -1.76 4.28
N MET A 270 13.38 -1.24 3.97
CA MET A 270 13.19 0.14 3.51
C MET A 270 12.13 0.78 4.38
N TRP A 271 12.55 1.30 5.53
CA TRP A 271 11.70 2.17 6.34
C TRP A 271 11.49 3.52 5.64
N ILE A 272 10.32 4.12 5.85
CA ILE A 272 9.81 5.21 4.99
C ILE A 272 9.75 6.58 5.66
N GLU A 273 10.33 6.76 6.85
CA GLU A 273 10.34 8.03 7.59
C GLU A 273 10.88 9.19 6.74
N TRP A 274 11.82 8.89 5.84
CA TRP A 274 12.49 9.85 4.97
C TRP A 274 12.29 9.55 3.48
N GLN A 275 11.26 8.79 3.11
CA GLN A 275 10.95 8.44 1.72
C GLN A 275 9.53 8.85 1.34
N SER A 276 9.32 9.08 0.04
CA SER A 276 8.00 9.31 -0.54
C SER A 276 7.76 8.39 -1.74
N ASP A 277 6.53 8.36 -2.25
CA ASP A 277 6.16 7.57 -3.43
C ASP A 277 7.04 7.88 -4.64
N GLU A 278 7.51 9.12 -4.77
CA GLU A 278 8.36 9.57 -5.86
C GLU A 278 9.80 9.04 -5.79
N THR A 279 10.32 8.79 -4.59
CA THR A 279 11.75 8.47 -4.38
C THR A 279 12.00 7.03 -3.94
N VAL A 280 11.02 6.38 -3.31
CA VAL A 280 11.22 5.09 -2.64
C VAL A 280 11.73 4.00 -3.59
N ILE A 281 11.22 3.93 -4.83
CA ILE A 281 11.64 2.91 -5.80
C ILE A 281 13.09 3.13 -6.25
N GLN A 282 13.52 4.38 -6.38
CA GLN A 282 14.90 4.74 -6.73
C GLN A 282 15.87 4.47 -5.58
N ARG A 283 15.37 4.48 -4.34
CA ARG A 283 16.13 4.12 -3.15
C ARG A 283 16.27 2.60 -3.01
N ILE A 284 15.20 1.84 -3.24
CA ILE A 284 15.21 0.37 -3.20
C ILE A 284 16.11 -0.17 -4.32
N TRP A 285 15.89 0.26 -5.55
CA TRP A 285 16.59 -0.26 -6.72
C TRP A 285 17.55 0.78 -7.31
N PRO A 286 18.78 0.39 -7.69
CA PRO A 286 19.25 -0.99 -7.88
C PRO A 286 19.93 -1.61 -6.65
N VAL A 287 20.07 -0.89 -5.53
CA VAL A 287 20.89 -1.31 -4.39
C VAL A 287 20.48 -2.67 -3.83
N THR A 288 19.17 -2.95 -3.71
CA THR A 288 18.67 -4.26 -3.25
C THR A 288 19.10 -5.43 -4.14
N SER A 289 19.52 -5.21 -5.40
CA SER A 289 20.08 -6.27 -6.24
C SER A 289 21.37 -6.86 -5.67
N ALA A 290 22.17 -6.07 -4.95
CA ALA A 290 23.36 -6.55 -4.24
C ALA A 290 22.99 -7.55 -3.14
N ILE A 291 22.01 -7.19 -2.30
CA ILE A 291 21.51 -8.03 -1.21
C ILE A 291 20.86 -9.29 -1.77
N ALA A 292 20.10 -9.15 -2.86
CA ALA A 292 19.47 -10.28 -3.51
C ALA A 292 20.49 -11.29 -4.06
N GLU A 293 21.62 -10.83 -4.63
CA GLU A 293 22.70 -11.74 -5.02
C GLU A 293 23.37 -12.37 -3.81
N ARG A 294 23.62 -11.62 -2.72
CA ARG A 294 24.19 -12.17 -1.48
C ARG A 294 23.34 -13.29 -0.88
N LEU A 295 22.02 -13.15 -0.94
CA LEU A 295 21.07 -14.17 -0.47
C LEU A 295 20.93 -15.37 -1.41
N TRP A 296 21.25 -15.21 -2.70
CA TRP A 296 21.08 -16.26 -3.71
C TRP A 296 22.37 -17.01 -4.07
N TYR A 297 23.50 -16.31 -4.13
CA TYR A 297 24.78 -16.82 -4.64
C TYR A 297 25.60 -17.54 -3.56
N TYR A 298 26.23 -18.66 -3.94
CA TYR A 298 26.92 -19.53 -2.98
C TYR A 298 28.43 -19.21 -2.74
N GLY A 299 28.96 -18.04 -3.11
CA GLY A 299 30.40 -17.72 -2.97
C GLY A 299 30.73 -16.42 -2.22
N PRO A 300 32.02 -16.17 -1.93
CA PRO A 300 32.47 -14.95 -1.28
C PRO A 300 32.13 -13.70 -2.13
N PRO A 301 31.90 -12.53 -1.51
CA PRO A 301 31.69 -11.29 -2.25
C PRO A 301 32.91 -10.94 -3.10
N ASN A 302 32.68 -10.61 -4.37
CA ASN A 302 33.64 -9.97 -5.25
C ASN A 302 33.00 -8.71 -5.88
N PRO A 303 33.16 -7.52 -5.26
CA PRO A 303 32.58 -6.28 -5.78
C PRO A 303 33.07 -5.92 -7.19
N ASP A 304 34.33 -6.20 -7.53
CA ASP A 304 34.90 -5.89 -8.84
C ASP A 304 34.20 -6.68 -9.96
N GLU A 305 33.84 -7.94 -9.70
CA GLU A 305 33.08 -8.77 -10.63
C GLU A 305 31.58 -8.42 -10.65
N PHE A 306 31.01 -8.07 -9.50
CA PHE A 306 29.58 -7.78 -9.38
C PHE A 306 29.20 -6.41 -9.95
N GLY A 307 30.02 -5.37 -9.74
CA GLY A 307 29.73 -4.00 -10.15
C GLY A 307 29.29 -3.85 -11.61
N PRO A 308 30.02 -4.40 -12.59
CA PRO A 308 29.60 -4.37 -14.00
C PRO A 308 28.26 -5.06 -14.26
N ARG A 309 27.96 -6.15 -13.54
CA ARG A 309 26.69 -6.89 -13.66
C ARG A 309 25.53 -6.11 -13.02
N LEU A 310 25.80 -5.41 -11.93
CA LEU A 310 24.83 -4.52 -11.28
C LEU A 310 24.43 -3.36 -12.20
N GLU A 311 25.38 -2.71 -12.88
CA GLU A 311 25.06 -1.64 -13.83
C GLU A 311 24.23 -2.14 -15.01
N GLU A 312 24.56 -3.31 -15.56
CA GLU A 312 23.73 -3.91 -16.61
C GLU A 312 22.33 -4.30 -16.09
N GLN A 313 22.23 -4.85 -14.88
CA GLN A 313 20.94 -5.18 -14.27
C GLN A 313 20.10 -3.90 -14.03
N ARG A 314 20.71 -2.82 -13.56
CA ARG A 314 20.07 -1.49 -13.45
C ARG A 314 19.52 -1.04 -14.80
N CYS A 315 20.31 -1.14 -15.87
CA CYS A 315 19.84 -0.80 -17.22
C CYS A 315 18.72 -1.72 -17.74
N ARG A 316 18.71 -3.01 -17.36
CA ARG A 316 17.60 -3.92 -17.66
C ARG A 316 16.32 -3.54 -16.92
N LEU A 317 16.44 -3.08 -15.67
CA LEU A 317 15.29 -2.62 -14.88
C LEU A 317 14.69 -1.34 -15.48
N LEU A 318 15.51 -0.38 -15.90
CA LEU A 318 15.05 0.82 -16.62
C LEU A 318 14.32 0.44 -17.92
N ARG A 319 14.90 -0.46 -18.72
CA ARG A 319 14.27 -0.97 -19.96
C ARG A 319 12.93 -1.68 -19.71
N ARG A 320 12.68 -2.16 -18.49
CA ARG A 320 11.42 -2.79 -18.06
C ARG A 320 10.45 -1.81 -17.38
N GLY A 321 10.75 -0.52 -17.40
CA GLY A 321 9.91 0.53 -16.82
C GLY A 321 10.02 0.70 -15.30
N VAL A 322 11.04 0.10 -14.65
CA VAL A 322 11.27 0.31 -13.22
C VAL A 322 12.11 1.58 -13.03
N PRO A 323 11.64 2.60 -12.29
CA PRO A 323 12.38 3.85 -12.08
C PRO A 323 13.49 3.65 -11.04
N VAL A 324 14.56 2.98 -11.44
CA VAL A 324 15.71 2.70 -10.57
C VAL A 324 16.65 3.90 -10.47
N GLY A 325 17.30 4.05 -9.32
CA GLY A 325 18.33 5.06 -9.08
C GLY A 325 19.66 4.78 -9.79
N VAL A 326 20.69 5.50 -9.37
CA VAL A 326 22.08 5.30 -9.83
C VAL A 326 22.76 4.29 -8.90
N ALA A 327 23.59 3.39 -9.44
CA ALA A 327 24.38 2.45 -8.63
C ALA A 327 25.78 3.01 -8.29
N SER A 328 26.67 3.16 -9.28
CA SER A 328 28.11 3.36 -9.00
C SER A 328 28.68 4.71 -9.47
N GLY A 329 27.84 5.64 -9.91
CA GLY A 329 28.26 6.99 -10.33
C GLY A 329 27.89 7.33 -11.78
N PRO A 330 28.66 8.21 -12.45
CA PRO A 330 28.38 8.63 -13.81
C PRO A 330 28.31 7.45 -14.78
N GLY A 331 27.28 7.44 -15.62
CA GLY A 331 27.09 6.40 -16.62
C GLY A 331 25.82 6.62 -17.42
N MET A 332 25.63 5.82 -18.46
CA MET A 332 24.41 5.81 -19.26
C MET A 332 23.94 4.39 -19.49
N CYS A 333 22.63 4.23 -19.61
CA CYS A 333 22.06 3.02 -20.16
C CYS A 333 21.86 3.26 -21.66
N PRO A 334 22.49 2.46 -22.54
CA PRO A 334 22.26 2.61 -23.96
C PRO A 334 20.77 2.40 -24.25
N LEU A 335 20.19 3.31 -25.03
CA LEU A 335 18.87 3.10 -25.62
C LEU A 335 18.95 1.81 -26.45
N PRO A 336 17.93 0.94 -26.41
CA PRO A 336 18.02 -0.32 -27.11
C PRO A 336 18.22 -0.07 -28.61
N SER A 337 19.32 -0.57 -29.15
CA SER A 337 19.66 -0.48 -30.56
C SER A 337 19.25 -1.78 -31.26
N GLY A 338 18.11 -1.76 -31.96
CA GLY A 338 17.61 -2.89 -32.76
C GLY A 338 16.09 -3.08 -32.65
N PRO A 339 15.49 -3.98 -33.45
CA PRO A 339 14.04 -4.25 -33.46
C PRO A 339 13.51 -4.80 -32.12
N ASP A 340 14.39 -5.23 -31.21
CA ASP A 340 14.06 -5.62 -29.83
C ASP A 340 13.98 -4.42 -28.85
N GLY A 341 14.14 -3.20 -29.34
CA GLY A 341 13.99 -1.96 -28.57
C GLY A 341 12.55 -1.57 -28.26
N ASP A 342 11.59 -2.29 -28.83
CA ASP A 342 10.18 -2.21 -28.51
C ASP A 342 9.77 -3.30 -27.52
N ILE A 343 10.44 -3.36 -26.35
CA ILE A 343 9.75 -3.93 -25.18
C ILE A 343 8.86 -2.80 -24.68
N PRO A 344 7.55 -2.80 -24.97
CA PRO A 344 6.67 -1.79 -24.39
C PRO A 344 6.83 -1.84 -22.86
N PRO A 345 6.83 -0.68 -22.17
CA PRO A 345 6.71 -0.67 -20.72
C PRO A 345 5.53 -1.58 -20.35
N ILE A 346 5.67 -2.38 -19.28
CA ILE A 346 4.71 -3.41 -18.88
C ILE A 346 3.28 -2.86 -19.01
N ASP A 347 2.60 -3.22 -20.10
CA ASP A 347 1.17 -3.08 -20.18
C ASP A 347 0.61 -4.07 -19.17
N ASN A 348 -0.21 -3.55 -18.26
CA ASN A 348 -0.96 -4.29 -17.26
C ASN A 348 -1.34 -5.67 -17.79
N ILE A 349 -0.82 -6.73 -17.17
CA ILE A 349 -1.17 -8.11 -17.49
C ILE A 349 -2.70 -8.21 -17.35
N LYS A 350 -3.42 -8.21 -18.48
CA LYS A 350 -4.83 -8.57 -18.51
C LYS A 350 -4.91 -10.07 -18.28
N ILE A 351 -5.03 -10.45 -17.02
CA ILE A 351 -5.49 -11.79 -16.64
C ILE A 351 -6.92 -11.91 -17.19
N LYS A 352 -7.11 -12.66 -18.27
CA LYS A 352 -8.45 -13.04 -18.74
C LYS A 352 -9.08 -13.90 -17.66
N GLY A 353 -9.97 -13.32 -16.85
CA GLY A 353 -10.82 -14.10 -15.95
C GLY A 353 -11.31 -13.44 -14.67
N ILE A 354 -10.90 -12.21 -14.32
CA ILE A 354 -11.40 -11.52 -13.13
C ILE A 354 -11.69 -10.06 -13.50
N GLY A 355 -12.85 -9.57 -13.08
CA GLY A 355 -13.36 -8.24 -13.43
C GLY A 355 -12.37 -7.14 -13.10
N THR A 356 -12.25 -6.17 -14.00
CA THR A 356 -11.48 -4.94 -13.83
C THR A 356 -11.96 -4.17 -12.60
N VAL A 357 -11.14 -4.11 -11.55
CA VAL A 357 -11.08 -2.96 -10.65
C VAL A 357 -10.16 -1.94 -11.32
N VAL A 358 -10.70 -0.76 -11.61
CA VAL A 358 -9.94 0.36 -12.17
C VAL A 358 -9.61 1.28 -11.01
N SER A 359 -8.37 1.23 -10.54
CA SER A 359 -7.77 2.35 -9.81
C SER A 359 -6.82 3.08 -10.77
N GLY A 360 -7.09 4.38 -10.97
CA GLY A 360 -6.17 5.29 -11.64
C GLY A 360 -5.98 5.15 -13.17
N GLU A 361 -7.06 5.24 -13.95
CA GLU A 361 -6.89 5.70 -15.35
C GLU A 361 -6.46 7.17 -15.32
N SER A 362 -5.24 7.45 -15.75
CA SER A 362 -4.90 8.74 -16.31
C SER A 362 -5.92 9.04 -17.40
N ILE A 363 -6.60 10.18 -17.28
CA ILE A 363 -7.59 10.62 -18.26
C ILE A 363 -6.84 10.92 -19.56
N HIS A 364 -6.73 9.92 -20.44
CA HIS A 364 -6.53 10.18 -21.85
C HIS A 364 -7.75 10.96 -22.33
N ARG A 365 -7.53 12.24 -22.60
CA ARG A 365 -8.48 13.13 -23.27
C ARG A 365 -9.11 12.35 -24.44
N PRO A 366 -10.45 12.23 -24.53
CA PRO A 366 -11.06 11.81 -25.78
C PRO A 366 -10.62 12.81 -26.85
N GLU A 367 -10.19 12.32 -28.01
CA GLU A 367 -9.73 13.13 -29.13
C GLU A 367 -10.67 14.33 -29.36
N MET A 368 -10.26 15.50 -28.86
CA MET A 368 -10.95 16.78 -29.02
C MET A 368 -10.74 17.33 -30.43
N ARG A 369 -10.88 16.49 -31.45
CA ARG A 369 -10.73 16.90 -32.85
C ARG A 369 -12.06 17.23 -33.52
N ASN A 370 -13.19 16.76 -32.98
CA ASN A 370 -14.51 16.90 -33.60
C ASN A 370 -15.50 17.80 -32.83
N ILE A 371 -15.15 18.27 -31.62
CA ILE A 371 -16.00 19.21 -30.85
C ILE A 371 -16.15 20.57 -31.56
N PRO A 372 -15.09 21.17 -32.14
CA PRO A 372 -15.24 22.41 -32.91
C PRO A 372 -16.15 22.22 -34.13
N LEU A 373 -16.08 21.06 -34.78
CA LEU A 373 -16.89 20.73 -35.96
C LEU A 373 -18.38 20.58 -35.62
N LEU A 374 -18.69 19.93 -34.48
CA LEU A 374 -20.06 19.79 -33.99
C LEU A 374 -20.66 21.12 -33.53
N ILE A 375 -19.86 21.98 -32.91
CA ILE A 375 -20.28 23.35 -32.53
C ILE A 375 -20.51 24.21 -33.79
N PHE A 376 -19.65 24.10 -34.81
CA PHE A 376 -19.84 24.78 -36.10
C PHE A 376 -21.08 24.29 -36.83
N CYS A 377 -21.33 22.97 -36.88
CA CYS A 377 -22.56 22.43 -37.47
C CYS A 377 -23.82 22.89 -36.71
N GLY A 378 -23.76 22.96 -35.37
CA GLY A 378 -24.86 23.48 -34.55
C GLY A 378 -25.15 24.96 -34.81
N LEU A 379 -24.12 25.80 -34.90
CA LEU A 379 -24.24 27.22 -35.21
C LEU A 379 -24.71 27.48 -36.66
N ALA A 380 -24.25 26.66 -37.61
CA ALA A 380 -24.71 26.72 -39.00
C ALA A 380 -26.19 26.32 -39.13
N LEU A 381 -26.63 25.27 -38.43
CA LEU A 381 -28.04 24.87 -38.42
C LEU A 381 -28.92 25.90 -37.71
N PHE A 382 -28.42 26.53 -36.64
CA PHE A 382 -29.12 27.60 -35.94
C PHE A 382 -29.27 28.85 -36.82
N THR A 383 -28.22 29.25 -37.54
CA THR A 383 -28.27 30.41 -38.46
C THR A 383 -29.15 30.13 -39.68
N ILE A 384 -29.07 28.94 -40.28
CA ILE A 384 -29.98 28.54 -41.39
C ILE A 384 -31.44 28.52 -40.91
N GLY A 385 -31.71 28.01 -39.70
CA GLY A 385 -33.04 28.02 -39.10
C GLY A 385 -33.55 29.42 -38.75
N TYR A 386 -32.67 30.33 -38.34
CA TYR A 386 -32.98 31.73 -38.05
C TYR A 386 -33.35 32.52 -39.31
N PHE A 387 -32.68 32.27 -40.45
CA PHE A 387 -32.96 32.94 -41.72
C PHE A 387 -34.11 32.31 -42.54
N ALA A 388 -34.45 31.04 -42.32
CA ALA A 388 -35.51 30.35 -43.08
C ALA A 388 -36.95 30.63 -42.58
N GLY A 389 -37.11 31.38 -41.47
CA GLY A 389 -38.42 31.73 -40.92
C GLY A 389 -39.21 30.55 -40.33
N ARG A 390 -40.26 30.88 -39.54
CA ARG A 390 -41.04 29.94 -38.69
C ARG A 390 -41.57 28.68 -39.40
N GLN A 391 -41.72 28.67 -40.73
CA GLN A 391 -42.27 27.53 -41.48
C GLN A 391 -41.23 26.47 -41.88
N GLY A 392 -39.94 26.82 -42.00
CA GLY A 392 -38.89 25.83 -42.32
C GLY A 392 -38.54 24.88 -41.17
N LEU A 393 -38.66 25.37 -39.93
CA LEU A 393 -38.29 24.64 -38.72
C LEU A 393 -39.23 23.45 -38.42
N ILE A 394 -40.53 23.60 -38.71
CA ILE A 394 -41.55 22.57 -38.45
C ILE A 394 -41.41 21.39 -39.44
N ALA A 395 -41.10 21.69 -40.71
CA ALA A 395 -40.87 20.65 -41.72
C ALA A 395 -39.62 19.80 -41.42
N HIS A 396 -38.56 20.41 -40.88
CA HIS A 396 -37.35 19.68 -40.47
C HIS A 396 -37.55 18.86 -39.18
N LEU A 397 -38.27 19.39 -38.18
CA LEU A 397 -38.61 18.60 -36.98
C LEU A 397 -39.48 17.37 -37.31
N SER A 398 -40.42 17.51 -38.25
CA SER A 398 -41.24 16.38 -38.71
C SER A 398 -40.40 15.29 -39.37
N CYS A 399 -39.38 15.65 -40.15
CA CYS A 399 -38.47 14.70 -40.80
C CYS A 399 -37.61 13.94 -39.77
N VAL A 400 -37.05 14.65 -38.78
CA VAL A 400 -36.23 14.05 -37.70
C VAL A 400 -37.07 13.11 -36.84
N LEU A 401 -38.28 13.51 -36.45
CA LEU A 401 -39.20 12.68 -35.66
C LEU A 401 -39.65 11.43 -36.44
N LYS A 402 -39.89 11.55 -37.75
CA LYS A 402 -40.26 10.42 -38.60
C LYS A 402 -39.11 9.42 -38.75
N THR A 403 -37.87 9.92 -38.80
CA THR A 403 -36.65 9.09 -38.86
C THR A 403 -36.41 8.34 -37.55
N ILE A 404 -36.78 8.95 -36.41
CA ILE A 404 -36.75 8.31 -35.10
C ILE A 404 -37.86 7.26 -34.96
N SER A 405 -39.06 7.49 -35.52
CA SER A 405 -40.20 6.58 -35.37
C SER A 405 -40.20 5.38 -36.31
N THR A 406 -39.53 5.44 -37.47
CA THR A 406 -39.51 4.32 -38.44
C THR A 406 -38.44 3.27 -38.17
N ASN A 407 -37.50 3.54 -37.25
CA ASN A 407 -36.51 2.54 -36.85
C ASN A 407 -37.08 1.68 -35.71
N ASN A 408 -37.64 0.52 -36.07
CA ASN A 408 -38.03 -0.55 -35.15
C ASN A 408 -36.81 -1.02 -34.34
N PHE A 409 -36.65 -0.53 -33.10
CA PHE A 409 -35.63 -1.00 -32.17
C PHE A 409 -36.13 -2.23 -31.41
N ALA A 410 -36.14 -3.37 -32.10
CA ALA A 410 -36.34 -4.68 -31.48
C ALA A 410 -35.05 -5.15 -30.77
N THR A 411 -35.29 -5.86 -29.68
CA THR A 411 -34.39 -6.41 -28.65
C THR A 411 -33.26 -7.30 -29.18
N ALA A 412 -32.02 -7.09 -28.70
CA ALA A 412 -31.11 -8.14 -28.20
C ALA A 412 -29.69 -7.60 -27.89
N SER A 413 -29.14 -8.11 -26.79
CA SER A 413 -27.72 -8.18 -26.41
C SER A 413 -27.06 -7.01 -25.65
N THR A 414 -26.29 -7.46 -24.67
CA THR A 414 -25.36 -6.83 -23.74
C THR A 414 -24.21 -6.08 -24.43
N THR A 415 -23.45 -5.33 -23.62
CA THR A 415 -22.17 -4.63 -23.91
C THR A 415 -22.27 -3.17 -24.38
N ARG A 416 -21.44 -2.30 -23.77
CA ARG A 416 -21.02 -0.87 -23.99
C ARG A 416 -21.81 0.06 -24.93
N ILE A 417 -22.40 -0.44 -26.01
CA ILE A 417 -23.27 0.25 -26.94
C ILE A 417 -24.55 0.76 -26.24
N ALA A 418 -25.09 0.03 -25.25
CA ALA A 418 -26.25 0.47 -24.49
C ALA A 418 -25.97 1.71 -23.60
N LEU A 419 -24.75 1.81 -23.07
CA LEU A 419 -24.31 2.96 -22.24
C LEU A 419 -24.06 4.19 -23.13
N PHE A 420 -23.41 3.98 -24.28
CA PHE A 420 -23.22 5.02 -25.31
C PHE A 420 -24.56 5.56 -25.84
N ARG A 421 -25.54 4.68 -26.06
CA ARG A 421 -26.91 5.04 -26.46
C ARG A 421 -27.65 5.85 -25.39
N ARG A 422 -27.47 5.54 -24.10
CA ARG A 422 -28.03 6.35 -23.00
C ARG A 422 -27.41 7.75 -22.93
N CYS A 423 -26.08 7.88 -23.10
CA CYS A 423 -25.41 9.18 -23.09
C CYS A 423 -25.86 10.07 -24.27
N ILE A 424 -26.05 9.51 -25.46
CA ILE A 424 -26.57 10.26 -26.61
C ILE A 424 -28.02 10.70 -26.36
N PHE A 425 -28.85 9.83 -25.78
CA PHE A 425 -30.24 10.16 -25.47
C PHE A 425 -30.33 11.29 -24.44
N VAL A 426 -29.48 11.25 -23.41
CA VAL A 426 -29.39 12.32 -22.39
C VAL A 426 -28.87 13.63 -22.99
N ALA A 427 -27.85 13.59 -23.85
CA ALA A 427 -27.33 14.78 -24.51
C ALA A 427 -28.35 15.42 -25.47
N LEU A 428 -29.11 14.62 -26.21
CA LEU A 428 -30.20 15.08 -27.07
C LEU A 428 -31.36 15.65 -26.25
N PHE A 429 -31.70 15.01 -25.13
CA PHE A 429 -32.76 15.47 -24.24
C PHE A 429 -32.41 16.81 -23.56
N ILE A 430 -31.17 16.95 -23.09
CA ILE A 430 -30.67 18.22 -22.53
C ILE A 430 -30.70 19.28 -23.62
N SER A 431 -30.17 19.02 -24.82
CA SER A 431 -30.14 19.98 -25.92
C SER A 431 -31.54 20.44 -26.33
N LEU A 432 -32.51 19.52 -26.41
CA LEU A 432 -33.90 19.82 -26.70
C LEU A 432 -34.57 20.63 -25.58
N SER A 433 -34.28 20.31 -24.33
CA SER A 433 -34.81 21.03 -23.15
C SER A 433 -34.27 22.45 -23.07
N THR A 434 -32.97 22.65 -23.32
CA THR A 434 -32.35 23.99 -23.37
C THR A 434 -32.90 24.80 -24.53
N PHE A 435 -33.14 24.17 -25.68
CA PHE A 435 -33.74 24.83 -26.84
C PHE A 435 -35.20 25.25 -26.60
N ILE A 436 -36.00 24.41 -25.94
CA ILE A 436 -37.37 24.75 -25.53
C ILE A 436 -37.37 25.89 -24.49
N ALA A 437 -36.46 25.86 -23.53
CA ALA A 437 -36.32 26.92 -22.53
C ALA A 437 -35.97 28.28 -23.17
N ILE A 438 -35.08 28.29 -24.18
CA ILE A 438 -34.73 29.50 -24.93
C ILE A 438 -35.93 30.00 -25.75
N LEU A 439 -36.69 29.10 -26.40
CA LEU A 439 -37.91 29.46 -27.13
C LEU A 439 -38.98 30.07 -26.21
N LEU A 440 -39.13 29.53 -24.99
CA LEU A 440 -40.05 30.07 -24.00
C LEU A 440 -39.61 31.46 -23.52
N LEU A 441 -38.32 31.65 -23.23
CA LEU A 441 -37.75 32.94 -22.81
C LEU A 441 -37.92 34.04 -23.89
N VAL A 442 -37.69 33.69 -25.16
CA VAL A 442 -37.86 34.62 -26.30
C VAL A 442 -39.34 34.89 -26.60
N SER A 443 -40.27 34.01 -26.20
CA SER A 443 -41.71 34.24 -26.33
C SER A 443 -42.32 35.11 -25.23
N THR A 444 -41.58 35.39 -24.15
CA THR A 444 -42.06 36.12 -22.97
C THR A 444 -41.56 37.56 -22.84
N THR A 445 -40.70 38.06 -23.75
CA THR A 445 -40.24 39.46 -23.71
C THR A 445 -41.22 40.39 -24.43
N PRO A 446 -41.91 41.31 -23.73
CA PRO A 446 -42.75 42.32 -24.37
C PRO A 446 -41.88 43.36 -25.08
N HIS A 447 -42.27 43.73 -26.30
CA HIS A 447 -41.74 44.92 -26.97
C HIS A 447 -41.94 46.16 -26.09
N ILE A 448 -40.84 46.82 -25.70
CA ILE A 448 -40.87 48.18 -25.16
C ILE A 448 -40.21 49.09 -26.19
N GLY A 449 -41.04 49.83 -26.92
CA GLY A 449 -40.65 51.03 -27.65
C GLY A 449 -41.00 52.28 -26.84
N GLU A 450 -40.21 53.35 -27.06
CA GLU A 450 -40.52 54.77 -26.79
C GLU A 450 -40.68 55.19 -25.31
N LEU A 451 -40.23 56.34 -24.76
CA LEU A 451 -39.78 57.67 -25.23
C LEU A 451 -39.21 58.42 -23.97
N VAL A 452 -38.11 59.19 -24.11
CA VAL A 452 -37.90 60.63 -23.68
C VAL A 452 -37.97 60.99 -22.17
N SER A 453 -37.19 61.90 -21.53
CA SER A 453 -36.15 62.90 -21.86
C SER A 453 -35.42 63.40 -20.60
N PHE A 454 -34.18 63.86 -20.80
CA PHE A 454 -33.39 64.89 -20.10
C PHE A 454 -34.02 65.77 -19.00
N SER A 455 -33.25 65.98 -17.92
CA SER A 455 -32.78 67.31 -17.49
C SER A 455 -31.64 67.22 -16.46
N SER A 456 -30.47 67.77 -16.78
CA SER A 456 -29.40 68.17 -15.84
C SER A 456 -29.72 69.53 -15.20
N PRO A 457 -29.17 69.85 -14.02
CA PRO A 457 -27.97 70.69 -14.01
C PRO A 457 -26.97 70.36 -12.88
N GLY A 458 -25.69 70.67 -13.12
CA GLY A 458 -24.58 70.56 -12.18
C GLY A 458 -23.26 70.42 -12.90
#